data_AF-A0A353LM42-F1
#
_entry.id   AF-A0A353LM42-F1
#
_cell.length_a   1.000
_cell.length_b   1.000
_cell.length_c   1.000
_cell.angle_alpha   90.00
_cell.angle_beta   90.00
_cell.angle_gamma   90.00
#
_symmetry.space_group_name_H-M   'P 1'
#
loop_
_entity.id
_entity.type
_entity.pdbx_description
1 polymer ?
#
loop_
_entity_poly.entity_id
_entity_poly.type
_entity_poly.pdbx_seq_one_letter_code
_entity_poly.pdbx_strand_id
1 'polypeptide(L)'
;MSNCATRPGDLVARYGGEEFAVILPDTTGEGGIAMAERILLAIKEMGLPHPNSHSAFVTVSIGIATAEDDAQTPDQLIQCADSALYLAKKNGRDRWETLDDVGEVAATETEAEIKKIALR
;
A
#
# COMPACT_ATOMS: atom_id res chain seq x y z
N MET A 1 -8.33 -13.69 -3.53
CA MET A 1 -7.63 -13.21 -2.32
C MET A 1 -7.67 -14.20 -1.15
N SER A 2 -8.57 -15.20 -1.13
CA SER A 2 -8.75 -16.15 -0.01
C SER A 2 -7.57 -17.08 0.30
N ASN A 3 -6.40 -16.92 -0.34
CA ASN A 3 -5.25 -17.82 -0.19
C ASN A 3 -3.91 -17.08 0.05
N CYS A 4 -3.94 -15.76 0.28
CA CYS A 4 -2.73 -14.96 0.46
C CYS A 4 -2.40 -14.77 1.94
N ALA A 5 -3.33 -14.18 2.70
CA ALA A 5 -3.30 -14.07 4.16
C ALA A 5 -3.97 -15.30 4.78
N THR A 6 -3.17 -16.23 5.30
CA THR A 6 -3.65 -17.56 5.75
C THR A 6 -3.19 -17.90 7.16
N ARG A 7 -2.37 -17.07 7.80
CA ARG A 7 -1.90 -17.34 9.15
C ARG A 7 -2.98 -16.91 10.15
N PRO A 8 -3.12 -17.64 11.27
CA PRO A 8 -3.92 -17.15 12.39
C PRO A 8 -3.41 -15.77 12.83
N GLY A 9 -4.28 -14.76 12.79
CA GLY A 9 -3.92 -13.38 13.12
C GLY A 9 -3.81 -12.44 11.91
N ASP A 10 -3.59 -12.96 10.70
CA ASP A 10 -3.69 -12.12 9.50
C ASP A 10 -5.12 -11.61 9.34
N LEU A 11 -5.29 -10.30 9.15
CA LEU A 11 -6.59 -9.68 8.93
C LEU A 11 -6.65 -9.05 7.55
N VAL A 12 -7.64 -9.43 6.75
CA VAL A 12 -8.00 -8.74 5.51
C VAL A 12 -9.30 -8.00 5.75
N ALA A 13 -9.28 -6.68 5.56
CA ALA A 13 -10.44 -5.82 5.73
C ALA A 13 -10.69 -4.99 4.48
N ARG A 14 -11.96 -4.75 4.17
CA ARG A 14 -12.35 -3.71 3.20
C ARG A 14 -12.44 -2.40 3.97
N TYR A 15 -11.51 -1.49 3.70
CA TYR A 15 -11.43 -0.20 4.38
C TYR A 15 -12.41 0.82 3.77
N GLY A 16 -12.58 0.77 2.45
CA GLY A 16 -13.40 1.71 1.70
C GLY A 16 -14.03 1.11 0.44
N GLY A 17 -14.51 1.96 -0.46
CA GLY A 17 -15.19 1.56 -1.69
C GLY A 17 -14.38 0.55 -2.51
N GLU A 18 -13.14 0.89 -2.82
CA GLU A 18 -12.20 0.02 -3.55
C GLU A 18 -10.93 -0.30 -2.76
N GLU A 19 -10.88 0.10 -1.50
CA GLU A 19 -9.69 0.04 -0.65
C GLU A 19 -9.73 -1.15 0.29
N PHE A 20 -8.62 -1.88 0.34
CA PHE A 20 -8.42 -3.04 1.20
C PHE A 20 -7.18 -2.83 2.06
N ALA A 21 -7.26 -3.27 3.31
CA ALA A 21 -6.14 -3.30 4.23
C ALA A 21 -5.82 -4.76 4.59
N VAL A 22 -4.53 -5.06 4.69
CA VAL A 22 -4.02 -6.34 5.18
C VAL A 22 -3.13 -6.05 6.38
N ILE A 23 -3.53 -6.53 7.56
CA ILE A 23 -2.78 -6.38 8.79
C ILE A 23 -2.10 -7.72 9.09
N LEU A 24 -0.78 -7.68 9.26
CA LEU A 24 0.07 -8.85 9.47
C LEU A 24 0.79 -8.72 10.82
N PRO A 25 0.24 -9.29 11.91
CA PRO A 25 0.93 -9.31 13.20
C PRO A 25 2.28 -10.04 13.09
N ASP A 26 3.23 -9.64 13.94
CA ASP A 26 4.55 -10.29 14.07
C ASP A 26 5.27 -10.49 12.73
N THR A 27 5.13 -9.50 11.82
CA THR A 27 5.64 -9.58 10.45
C THR A 27 6.57 -8.40 10.15
N THR A 28 7.75 -8.71 9.62
CA THR A 28 8.77 -7.73 9.21
C THR A 28 8.41 -7.06 7.88
N GLY A 29 9.14 -6.00 7.52
CA GLY A 29 9.00 -5.34 6.21
C GLY A 29 9.19 -6.31 5.04
N GLU A 30 10.22 -7.17 5.10
CA GLU A 30 10.43 -8.24 4.11
C GLU A 30 9.24 -9.20 4.00
N GLY A 31 8.62 -9.55 5.14
CA GLY A 31 7.41 -10.37 5.16
C GLY A 31 6.20 -9.66 4.54
N GLY A 32 6.06 -8.35 4.77
CA GLY A 32 5.07 -7.50 4.13
C GLY A 32 5.26 -7.43 2.61
N ILE A 33 6.50 -7.26 2.15
CA ILE A 33 6.87 -7.25 0.73
C ILE A 33 6.51 -8.59 0.08
N ALA A 34 6.92 -9.71 0.68
CA ALA A 34 6.59 -11.04 0.16
C ALA A 34 5.07 -11.27 0.08
N MET A 35 4.28 -10.73 1.01
CA MET A 35 2.83 -10.76 0.93
C MET A 35 2.31 -9.91 -0.23
N ALA A 36 2.80 -8.70 -0.40
CA ALA A 36 2.39 -7.79 -1.47
C ALA A 36 2.67 -8.37 -2.87
N GLU A 37 3.85 -8.98 -3.07
CA GLU A 37 4.20 -9.67 -4.31
C GLU A 37 3.24 -10.83 -4.61
N ARG A 38 2.90 -11.63 -3.60
CA ARG A 38 1.92 -12.72 -3.73
C ARG A 38 0.54 -12.19 -4.12
N ILE A 39 0.10 -11.06 -3.54
CA ILE A 39 -1.19 -10.44 -3.87
C ILE A 39 -1.19 -9.93 -5.31
N LEU A 40 -0.13 -9.22 -5.73
CA LEU A 40 0.02 -8.73 -7.10
C LEU A 40 -0.03 -9.87 -8.11
N LEU A 41 0.76 -10.92 -7.90
CA LEU A 41 0.77 -12.09 -8.77
C LEU A 41 -0.60 -12.75 -8.84
N ALA A 42 -1.24 -12.99 -7.68
CA ALA A 42 -2.55 -13.62 -7.63
C ALA A 42 -3.62 -12.80 -8.37
N ILE A 43 -3.61 -11.47 -8.28
CA ILE A 43 -4.55 -10.61 -9.02
C ILE A 43 -4.27 -10.66 -10.54
N LYS A 44 -2.99 -10.60 -10.94
CA LYS A 44 -2.60 -10.72 -12.35
C LYS A 44 -3.05 -12.04 -12.96
N GLU A 45 -2.84 -13.14 -12.25
CA GLU A 45 -3.22 -14.49 -12.69
C GLU A 45 -4.73 -14.68 -12.83
N MET A 46 -5.55 -13.92 -12.11
CA MET A 46 -7.00 -13.97 -12.29
C MET A 46 -7.44 -13.42 -13.66
N GLY A 47 -6.61 -12.62 -14.34
CA GLY A 47 -6.85 -12.15 -15.71
C GLY A 47 -8.18 -11.43 -15.89
N LEU A 48 -8.67 -10.75 -14.85
CA LEU A 48 -10.00 -10.15 -14.84
C LEU A 48 -10.05 -8.96 -15.82
N PRO A 49 -10.85 -9.01 -16.90
CA PRO A 49 -10.89 -7.93 -17.87
C PRO A 49 -11.40 -6.63 -17.26
N HIS A 50 -10.69 -5.53 -17.54
CA HIS A 50 -11.08 -4.18 -17.16
C HIS A 50 -10.88 -3.22 -18.35
N PRO A 51 -11.71 -3.35 -19.40
CA PRO A 51 -11.46 -2.69 -20.69
C PRO A 51 -11.52 -1.15 -20.65
N ASN A 52 -12.13 -0.58 -19.60
CA ASN A 52 -12.26 0.86 -19.41
C ASN A 52 -11.18 1.45 -18.48
N SER A 53 -10.15 0.67 -18.13
CA SER A 53 -9.07 1.05 -17.23
C SER A 53 -7.75 1.30 -17.97
N HIS A 54 -6.77 1.89 -17.29
CA HIS A 54 -5.41 2.08 -17.82
C HIS A 54 -4.71 0.76 -18.15
N SER A 55 -5.00 -0.29 -17.39
CA SER A 55 -4.61 -1.67 -17.71
C SER A 55 -5.83 -2.40 -18.25
N ALA A 56 -5.69 -3.15 -19.34
CA ALA A 56 -6.80 -3.95 -19.90
C ALA A 56 -7.35 -5.01 -18.92
N PHE A 57 -6.66 -5.20 -17.78
CA PHE A 57 -7.02 -6.10 -16.70
C PHE A 57 -7.03 -5.39 -15.35
N VAL A 58 -7.76 -5.95 -14.38
CA VAL A 58 -7.72 -5.49 -12.98
C VAL A 58 -6.31 -5.69 -12.42
N THR A 59 -5.78 -4.64 -11.81
CA THR A 59 -4.50 -4.63 -11.10
C THR A 59 -4.69 -4.01 -9.72
N VAL A 60 -3.73 -4.18 -8.82
CA VAL A 60 -3.72 -3.50 -7.51
C VAL A 60 -2.43 -2.72 -7.31
N SER A 61 -2.49 -1.65 -6.52
CA SER A 61 -1.32 -0.95 -6.00
C SER A 61 -1.33 -1.07 -4.50
N ILE A 62 -0.16 -1.30 -3.90
CA ILE A 62 -0.04 -1.63 -2.47
C ILE A 62 0.98 -0.68 -1.84
N GLY A 63 0.61 -0.05 -0.73
CA GLY A 63 1.57 0.61 0.14
C GLY A 63 1.83 -0.25 1.36
N ILE A 64 3.10 -0.37 1.75
CA ILE A 64 3.53 -1.20 2.87
C ILE A 64 4.12 -0.28 3.93
N ALA A 65 3.75 -0.52 5.19
CA ALA A 65 4.38 0.09 6.35
C ALA A 65 4.41 -0.91 7.51
N THR A 66 5.37 -0.73 8.40
CA THR A 66 5.66 -1.60 9.54
C THR A 66 5.66 -0.80 10.84
N ALA A 67 5.09 -1.39 11.89
CA ALA A 67 5.16 -0.79 13.22
C ALA A 67 6.61 -0.83 13.74
N GLU A 68 6.94 0.11 14.61
CA GLU A 68 8.28 0.32 15.20
C GLU A 68 9.31 0.97 14.26
N ASP A 69 9.39 0.53 13.00
CA ASP A 69 10.29 1.13 11.99
C ASP A 69 9.69 2.39 11.35
N ASP A 70 8.47 2.28 10.80
CA ASP A 70 7.81 3.39 10.08
C ASP A 70 6.91 4.24 10.98
N ALA A 71 6.43 3.68 12.09
CA ALA A 71 5.35 4.28 12.87
C ALA A 71 5.33 3.83 14.34
N GLN A 72 5.02 4.78 15.23
CA GLN A 72 4.88 4.56 16.67
C GLN A 72 3.41 4.48 17.11
N THR A 73 2.48 4.83 16.23
CA THR A 73 1.03 4.77 16.48
C THR A 73 0.28 4.15 15.30
N PRO A 74 -0.93 3.60 15.52
CA PRO A 74 -1.75 3.08 14.42
C PRO A 74 -2.06 4.10 13.33
N ASP A 75 -2.32 5.36 13.70
CA ASP A 75 -2.60 6.43 12.75
C ASP A 75 -1.40 6.75 11.86
N GLN A 76 -0.19 6.76 12.45
CA GLN A 76 1.07 6.94 11.70
C GLN A 76 1.29 5.76 10.75
N LEU A 77 1.00 4.53 11.19
CA LEU A 77 1.18 3.34 10.36
C LEU A 77 0.29 3.38 9.13
N ILE A 78 -0.97 3.78 9.31
CA ILE A 78 -1.93 3.98 8.21
C ILE A 78 -1.45 5.09 7.28
N GLN A 79 -0.99 6.22 7.84
CA GLN A 79 -0.49 7.35 7.04
C GLN A 79 0.75 6.98 6.20
N CYS A 80 1.67 6.20 6.77
CA CYS A 80 2.85 5.71 6.05
C CYS A 80 2.45 4.75 4.92
N ALA A 81 1.55 3.80 5.20
CA ALA A 81 1.02 2.88 4.18
C ALA A 81 0.28 3.62 3.05
N ASP A 82 -0.53 4.63 3.37
CA ASP A 82 -1.23 5.44 2.36
C ASP A 82 -0.27 6.28 1.51
N SER A 83 0.77 6.84 2.13
CA SER A 83 1.82 7.59 1.43
C SER A 83 2.61 6.69 0.47
N ALA A 84 2.97 5.49 0.90
CA ALA A 84 3.59 4.49 0.03
C ALA A 84 2.64 4.04 -1.10
N LEU A 85 1.36 3.86 -0.81
CA LEU A 85 0.34 3.55 -1.82
C LEU A 85 0.22 4.68 -2.85
N TYR A 86 0.30 5.94 -2.42
CA TYR A 86 0.33 7.07 -3.32
C TYR A 86 1.56 7.03 -4.24
N LEU A 87 2.75 6.71 -3.71
CA LEU A 87 3.96 6.51 -4.52
C LEU A 87 3.75 5.40 -5.56
N ALA A 88 3.15 4.28 -5.17
CA ALA A 88 2.88 3.17 -6.09
C ALA A 88 1.97 3.61 -7.23
N LYS A 89 0.94 4.42 -6.93
CA LYS A 89 0.02 4.99 -7.92
C LYS A 89 0.73 5.99 -8.85
N LYS A 90 1.67 6.79 -8.32
CA LYS A 90 2.47 7.78 -9.08
C LYS A 90 3.50 7.09 -9.98
N ASN A 91 4.10 6.00 -9.52
CA ASN A 91 5.15 5.24 -10.21
C ASN A 91 4.62 4.21 -11.21
N GLY A 92 3.40 4.40 -11.73
CA GLY A 92 2.84 3.59 -12.81
C GLY A 92 1.88 2.48 -12.38
N ARG A 93 1.49 2.41 -11.09
CA ARG A 93 0.53 1.44 -10.54
C ARG A 93 1.03 -0.01 -10.66
N ASP A 94 0.16 -0.98 -10.38
CA ASP A 94 0.45 -2.42 -10.50
C ASP A 94 1.76 -2.87 -9.80
N ARG A 95 2.03 -2.26 -8.64
CA ARG A 95 3.27 -2.43 -7.87
C ARG A 95 3.03 -2.19 -6.39
N TRP A 96 4.02 -2.57 -5.59
CA TRP A 96 4.13 -2.19 -4.19
C TRP A 96 5.20 -1.10 -4.02
N GLU A 97 5.10 -0.31 -2.97
CA GLU A 97 6.16 0.60 -2.50
C GLU A 97 6.21 0.56 -0.96
N THR A 98 7.36 0.90 -0.39
CA THR A 98 7.55 1.28 1.01
C THR A 98 8.02 2.74 1.05
N LEU A 99 8.03 3.38 2.24
CA LEU A 99 8.66 4.70 2.39
C LEU A 99 10.18 4.63 2.56
N ASP A 100 10.73 3.46 2.88
CA ASP A 100 12.17 3.21 2.98
C ASP A 100 12.87 3.20 1.61
N ASP A 101 12.14 2.89 0.54
CA ASP A 101 12.63 2.89 -0.85
C ASP A 101 12.80 4.30 -1.45
N VAL A 102 12.52 5.36 -0.66
CA VAL A 102 12.87 6.72 -1.05
C VAL A 102 14.37 6.90 -0.86
N GLY A 103 15.13 6.47 -1.86
CA GLY A 103 16.37 7.13 -2.21
C GLY A 103 16.10 8.62 -2.38
N GLU A 104 16.30 9.39 -1.31
CA GLU A 104 16.58 10.82 -1.26
C GLU A 104 15.75 11.73 -2.21
N VAL A 105 14.48 11.46 -2.53
CA VAL A 105 13.66 12.39 -3.33
C VAL A 105 12.17 12.29 -3.01
N ALA A 106 11.70 12.93 -1.93
CA ALA A 106 10.32 13.50 -1.83
C ALA A 106 10.01 14.23 -0.51
N ALA A 107 11.00 14.68 0.28
CA ALA A 107 10.73 15.44 1.50
C ALA A 107 10.40 16.93 1.28
N THR A 108 10.05 17.38 0.07
CA THR A 108 9.95 18.82 -0.23
C THR A 108 8.59 19.35 -0.69
N GLU A 109 7.58 18.54 -0.99
CA GLU A 109 6.31 19.09 -1.53
C GLU A 109 5.07 18.90 -0.65
N THR A 110 5.00 17.89 0.22
CA THR A 110 3.77 17.62 0.99
C THR A 110 3.58 18.54 2.21
N GLU A 111 4.66 19.05 2.82
CA GLU A 111 4.55 19.92 4.01
C GLU A 111 4.07 21.34 3.66
N ALA A 112 4.30 21.80 2.42
CA ALA A 112 3.93 23.14 1.97
C ALA A 112 2.43 23.27 1.65
N GLU A 113 1.76 22.18 1.25
CA GLU A 113 0.33 22.19 0.93
C GLU A 113 -0.54 22.07 2.20
N ILE A 114 -0.11 21.27 3.19
CA ILE A 114 -0.83 21.12 4.46
C ILE A 114 -0.81 22.43 5.27
N LYS A 115 0.32 23.17 5.28
CA LYS A 115 0.40 24.50 5.93
C LYS A 115 -0.43 25.58 5.22
N LYS A 116 -0.71 25.44 3.91
CA LYS A 116 -1.52 26.40 3.15
C LYS A 116 -3.02 26.26 3.41
N ILE A 117 -3.47 25.08 3.82
CA ILE A 117 -4.88 24.78 4.13
C ILE A 117 -5.21 25.12 5.59
N ALA A 118 -4.27 24.97 6.53
CA ALA A 118 -4.49 25.23 7.96
C ALA A 118 -4.44 26.72 8.39
N LEU A 119 -4.12 27.64 7.47
CA LEU A 119 -3.98 29.08 7.72
C LEU A 119 -5.02 29.94 6.97
N ARG A 120 -6.16 29.36 6.60
CA ARG A 120 -7.34 30.09 6.11
C ARG A 120 -8.58 29.78 6.93
#